data_AF-A0A3N5WBF0-F1
#
_entry.id   AF-A0A3N5WBF0-F1
#
_cell.length_a   1.000
_cell.length_b   1.000
_cell.length_c   1.000
_cell.angle_alpha   90.00
_cell.angle_beta   90.00
_cell.angle_gamma   90.00
#
_symmetry.space_group_name_H-M   'P 1'
#
loop_
_entity.id
_entity.type
_entity.pdbx_description
1 polymer ?
#
loop_
_entity_poly.entity_id
_entity_poly.type
_entity_poly.pdbx_seq_one_letter_code
_entity_poly.pdbx_strand_id
1 'polypeptide(L)'
;MSTKTGKEILKQAILRERGYKQYNKYKLKYETEFEDFTKRFLLSLHRRIISDTSPNSTLSQFADEVGSQEMELDTSKLEDIKTRLSRPEILADRVQRILDSNFVKMTFPVFNALFDGSVSYFKEDLSNELRTSIIDGHIIAIDLSEPMDRIMDKDEDLEYLDDYRLMNPYILDIAREKISQGGDSVLKAFEDGFKDARIGQLIDHKLKMKPESITDELMIGCYKKYRSIMGTAGRNMALNQTPLSEIYHLGMSKASESVGCGNEMQDAINEGSIKIPSWPLYYSLIANDVKKGFELTL
;
A
#
# COMPACT_ATOMS: atom_id res chain seq x y z
N MET A 1 -25.53 5.41 -3.17
CA MET A 1 -26.34 4.36 -2.48
C MET A 1 -27.55 3.83 -3.27
N SER A 2 -27.81 4.29 -4.50
CA SER A 2 -28.93 3.81 -5.34
C SER A 2 -28.59 2.60 -6.22
N THR A 3 -27.32 2.25 -6.37
CA THR A 3 -26.82 1.16 -7.21
C THR A 3 -27.16 -0.21 -6.64
N LYS A 4 -27.23 -1.24 -7.49
CA LYS A 4 -27.50 -2.63 -7.08
C LYS A 4 -26.48 -3.11 -6.05
N THR A 5 -25.19 -2.91 -6.32
CA THR A 5 -24.09 -3.29 -5.43
C THR A 5 -24.16 -2.56 -4.09
N GLY A 6 -24.46 -1.26 -4.09
CA GLY A 6 -24.62 -0.48 -2.85
C GLY A 6 -25.78 -1.00 -1.98
N LYS A 7 -26.90 -1.42 -2.60
CA LYS A 7 -28.02 -2.06 -1.91
C LYS A 7 -27.65 -3.43 -1.35
N GLU A 8 -26.85 -4.21 -2.07
CA GLU A 8 -26.36 -5.51 -1.60
C GLU A 8 -25.43 -5.36 -0.39
N ILE A 9 -24.50 -4.40 -0.40
CA ILE A 9 -23.64 -4.09 0.75
C ILE A 9 -24.48 -3.69 1.98
N LEU A 10 -25.46 -2.80 1.79
CA LEU A 10 -26.38 -2.41 2.86
C LEU A 10 -27.17 -3.60 3.41
N LYS A 11 -27.64 -4.49 2.53
CA LYS A 11 -28.34 -5.71 2.93
C LYS A 11 -27.44 -6.62 3.77
N GLN A 12 -26.19 -6.81 3.38
CA GLN A 12 -25.22 -7.60 4.16
C GLN A 12 -24.99 -7.02 5.57
N ALA A 13 -24.92 -5.69 5.67
CA ALA A 13 -24.78 -4.99 6.95
C ALA A 13 -26.04 -5.11 7.83
N ILE A 14 -27.23 -4.86 7.25
CA ILE A 14 -28.52 -4.93 7.96
C ILE A 14 -28.81 -6.35 8.44
N LEU A 15 -28.59 -7.34 7.59
CA LEU A 15 -28.81 -8.76 7.92
C LEU A 15 -27.68 -9.34 8.78
N ARG A 16 -26.61 -8.58 9.01
CA ARG A 16 -25.40 -9.02 9.72
C ARG A 16 -24.94 -10.39 9.21
N GLU A 17 -24.76 -10.47 7.90
CA GLU A 17 -24.32 -11.70 7.25
C GLU A 17 -22.94 -12.17 7.77
N ARG A 18 -22.61 -13.44 7.53
CA ARG A 18 -21.42 -14.08 8.11
C ARG A 18 -20.13 -13.28 7.84
N GLY A 19 -19.94 -12.81 6.61
CA GLY A 19 -18.76 -12.01 6.23
C GLY A 19 -18.70 -10.68 6.98
N TYR A 20 -19.83 -9.96 7.07
CA TYR A 20 -19.93 -8.70 7.81
C TYR A 20 -19.63 -8.87 9.30
N LYS A 21 -20.14 -9.94 9.93
CA LYS A 21 -19.83 -10.28 11.33
C LYS A 21 -18.35 -10.59 11.53
N GLN A 22 -17.74 -11.34 10.61
CA GLN A 22 -16.32 -11.68 10.69
C GLN A 22 -15.45 -10.44 10.54
N TYR A 23 -15.71 -9.60 9.53
CA TYR A 23 -14.99 -8.34 9.36
C TYR A 23 -15.10 -7.46 10.63
N ASN A 24 -16.30 -7.26 11.16
CA ASN A 24 -16.47 -6.44 12.37
C ASN A 24 -15.78 -7.02 13.60
N LYS A 25 -15.72 -8.36 13.75
CA LYS A 25 -14.96 -9.01 14.82
C LYS A 25 -13.49 -8.63 14.75
N TYR A 26 -12.88 -8.72 13.56
CA TYR A 26 -11.48 -8.36 13.37
C TYR A 26 -11.28 -6.84 13.49
N LYS A 27 -12.12 -6.03 12.85
CA LYS A 27 -12.05 -4.58 12.95
C LYS A 27 -12.02 -4.10 14.40
N LEU A 28 -12.98 -4.52 15.23
CA LEU A 28 -13.05 -4.11 16.64
C LEU A 28 -11.87 -4.61 17.47
N LYS A 29 -11.37 -5.82 17.18
CA LYS A 29 -10.22 -6.39 17.89
C LYS A 29 -8.93 -5.63 17.57
N TYR A 30 -8.73 -5.29 16.31
CA TYR A 30 -7.46 -4.78 15.82
C TYR A 30 -7.38 -3.24 15.74
N GLU A 31 -8.47 -2.53 16.05
CA GLU A 31 -8.48 -1.07 16.21
C GLU A 31 -7.51 -0.63 17.32
N THR A 32 -7.50 -1.32 18.47
CA THR A 32 -6.53 -1.04 19.55
C THR A 32 -5.13 -1.55 19.23
N GLU A 33 -5.00 -2.66 18.51
CA GLU A 33 -3.69 -3.19 18.11
C GLU A 33 -3.00 -2.32 17.05
N PHE A 34 -3.77 -1.51 16.30
CA PHE A 34 -3.22 -0.57 15.32
C PHE A 34 -2.38 0.53 15.98
N GLU A 35 -2.81 1.05 17.14
CA GLU A 35 -2.01 2.03 17.89
C GLU A 35 -0.66 1.45 18.33
N ASP A 36 -0.66 0.18 18.76
CA ASP A 36 0.57 -0.50 19.16
C ASP A 36 1.46 -0.80 17.95
N PHE A 37 0.87 -1.11 16.79
CA PHE A 37 1.59 -1.16 15.52
C PHE A 37 2.28 0.17 15.21
N THR A 38 1.55 1.29 15.28
CA THR A 38 2.11 2.63 15.02
C THR A 38 3.30 2.93 15.95
N LYS A 39 3.20 2.59 17.24
CA LYS A 39 4.32 2.75 18.19
C LYS A 39 5.53 1.91 17.79
N ARG A 40 5.33 0.63 17.44
CA ARG A 40 6.42 -0.26 17.00
C ARG A 40 7.09 0.28 15.74
N PHE A 41 6.30 0.71 14.75
CA PHE A 41 6.81 1.26 13.51
C PHE A 41 7.63 2.53 13.75
N LEU A 42 7.09 3.47 14.53
CA LEU A 42 7.77 4.70 14.90
C LEU A 42 9.12 4.44 15.58
N LEU A 43 9.17 3.52 16.54
CA LEU A 43 10.40 3.14 17.25
C LEU A 43 11.44 2.51 16.31
N SER A 44 11.01 1.60 15.43
CA SER A 44 11.89 1.00 14.43
C SER A 44 12.46 2.05 13.47
N LEU A 45 11.61 2.95 12.97
CA LEU A 45 12.01 3.99 12.03
C LEU A 45 12.96 5.00 12.67
N HIS A 46 12.64 5.47 13.89
CA HIS A 46 13.49 6.36 14.66
C HIS A 46 14.89 5.76 14.85
N ARG A 47 14.94 4.50 15.31
CA ARG A 47 16.19 3.76 15.51
C ARG A 47 17.01 3.68 14.22
N ARG A 48 16.38 3.37 13.09
CA ARG A 48 17.08 3.23 11.80
C ARG A 48 17.71 4.55 11.38
N ILE A 49 16.94 5.64 11.39
CA ILE A 49 17.38 6.98 11.02
C ILE A 49 18.58 7.43 11.86
N ILE A 50 18.50 7.32 13.19
CA ILE A 50 19.59 7.80 14.05
C ILE A 50 20.84 6.91 13.99
N SER A 51 20.68 5.62 13.70
CA SER A 51 21.78 4.67 13.64
C SER A 51 22.55 4.68 12.32
N ASP A 52 21.97 5.24 11.24
CA ASP A 52 22.62 5.26 9.95
C ASP A 52 23.77 6.28 9.92
N THR A 53 24.99 5.78 9.78
CA THR A 53 26.22 6.58 9.66
C THR A 53 26.52 7.02 8.24
N SER A 54 25.79 6.54 7.24
CA SER A 54 26.00 6.84 5.82
C SER A 54 24.68 7.05 5.05
N PRO A 55 23.80 7.96 5.51
CA PRO A 55 22.47 8.18 4.94
C PRO A 55 22.47 8.53 3.45
N ASN A 56 23.53 9.18 2.95
CA ASN A 56 23.68 9.47 1.52
C ASN A 56 23.80 8.18 0.67
N SER A 57 24.56 7.19 1.16
CA SER A 57 24.70 5.89 0.47
C SER A 57 23.38 5.15 0.47
N THR A 58 22.67 5.15 1.61
CA THR A 58 21.35 4.53 1.77
C THR A 58 20.33 5.11 0.80
N LEU A 59 20.28 6.44 0.68
CA LEU A 59 19.41 7.14 -0.27
C LEU A 59 19.75 6.82 -1.72
N SER A 60 21.04 6.85 -2.07
CA SER A 60 21.49 6.57 -3.43
C SER A 60 21.13 5.14 -3.85
N GLN A 61 21.36 4.16 -2.96
CA GLN A 61 20.99 2.77 -3.20
C GLN A 61 19.48 2.60 -3.37
N PHE A 62 18.68 3.31 -2.59
CA PHE A 62 17.23 3.27 -2.73
C PHE A 62 16.76 3.93 -4.03
N ALA A 63 17.29 5.10 -4.39
CA ALA A 63 16.96 5.78 -5.64
C ALA A 63 17.32 4.92 -6.87
N ASP A 64 18.50 4.30 -6.85
CA ASP A 64 18.93 3.32 -7.86
C ASP A 64 18.01 2.10 -7.87
N GLU A 65 17.70 1.58 -6.68
CA GLU A 65 16.83 0.42 -6.54
C GLU A 65 15.50 0.74 -7.19
N VAL A 66 14.81 1.82 -6.81
CA VAL A 66 13.46 2.15 -7.30
C VAL A 66 13.45 2.69 -8.72
N GLY A 67 14.56 3.30 -9.17
CA GLY A 67 14.75 3.84 -10.52
C GLY A 67 14.10 5.22 -10.73
N SER A 68 14.11 6.08 -9.71
CA SER A 68 13.53 7.43 -9.77
C SER A 68 14.48 8.47 -9.18
N GLN A 69 14.79 9.50 -9.98
CA GLN A 69 15.63 10.62 -9.55
C GLN A 69 14.89 11.56 -8.59
N GLU A 70 13.56 11.56 -8.62
CA GLU A 70 12.71 12.33 -7.71
C GLU A 70 12.87 11.90 -6.24
N MET A 71 13.40 10.69 -6.01
CA MET A 71 13.72 10.12 -4.71
C MET A 71 15.10 10.58 -4.19
N GLU A 72 15.94 11.18 -5.04
CA GLU A 72 17.21 11.76 -4.61
C GLU A 72 16.96 12.98 -3.71
N LEU A 73 17.85 13.16 -2.74
CA LEU A 73 17.82 14.26 -1.79
C LEU A 73 19.11 15.06 -1.90
N ASP A 74 18.99 16.39 -1.85
CA ASP A 74 20.14 17.28 -1.80
C ASP A 74 20.99 16.98 -0.56
N THR A 75 22.23 16.56 -0.79
CA THR A 75 23.16 16.15 0.27
C THR A 75 23.46 17.27 1.25
N SER A 76 23.33 18.54 0.84
CA SER A 76 23.52 19.70 1.72
C SER A 76 22.43 19.82 2.79
N LYS A 77 21.24 19.27 2.56
CA LYS A 77 20.10 19.30 3.50
C LYS A 77 20.03 18.08 4.42
N LEU A 78 20.82 17.05 4.13
CA LEU A 78 20.68 15.72 4.72
C LEU A 78 20.78 15.74 6.25
N GLU A 79 21.77 16.44 6.78
CA GLU A 79 22.02 16.48 8.23
C GLU A 79 20.92 17.25 8.97
N ASP A 80 20.40 18.33 8.37
CA ASP A 80 19.29 19.10 8.92
C ASP A 80 18.01 18.26 8.97
N ILE A 81 17.70 17.52 7.89
CA ILE A 81 16.54 16.64 7.81
C ILE A 81 16.67 15.49 8.82
N LYS A 82 17.85 14.85 8.89
CA LYS A 82 18.12 13.77 9.84
C LYS A 82 17.98 14.25 11.29
N THR A 83 18.55 15.41 11.60
CA THR A 83 18.42 16.04 12.93
C THR A 83 16.95 16.33 13.25
N ARG A 84 16.20 16.87 12.30
CA ARG A 84 14.76 17.12 12.44
C ARG A 84 13.97 15.82 12.70
N LEU A 85 14.18 14.78 11.91
CA LEU A 85 13.49 13.49 12.04
C LEU A 85 13.97 12.64 13.23
N SER A 86 15.11 12.97 13.83
CA SER A 86 15.54 12.38 15.10
C SER A 86 14.65 12.82 16.29
N ARG A 87 13.82 13.85 16.12
CA ARG A 87 12.88 14.31 17.13
C ARG A 87 11.61 13.44 17.10
N PRO A 88 11.30 12.68 18.17
CA PRO A 88 10.21 11.71 18.14
C PRO A 88 8.85 12.30 17.75
N GLU A 89 8.55 13.52 18.18
CA GLU A 89 7.30 14.20 17.88
C GLU A 89 7.15 14.57 16.40
N ILE A 90 8.25 14.90 15.72
CA ILE A 90 8.22 15.23 14.28
C ILE A 90 8.08 13.94 13.47
N LEU A 91 8.85 12.92 13.81
CA LEU A 91 8.73 11.63 13.13
C LEU A 91 7.35 11.00 13.34
N ALA A 92 6.78 11.13 14.54
CA ALA A 92 5.42 10.67 14.83
C ALA A 92 4.38 11.37 13.96
N ASP A 93 4.49 12.68 13.75
CA ASP A 93 3.61 13.41 12.84
C ASP A 93 3.71 12.86 11.40
N ARG A 94 4.93 12.66 10.88
CA ARG A 94 5.11 12.09 9.53
C ARG A 94 4.52 10.69 9.40
N VAL A 95 4.81 9.82 10.36
CA VAL A 95 4.27 8.46 10.38
C VAL A 95 2.74 8.47 10.47
N GLN A 96 2.16 9.37 11.28
CA GLN A 96 0.71 9.46 11.42
C GLN A 96 0.02 9.91 10.13
N ARG A 97 0.64 10.84 9.39
CA ARG A 97 0.13 11.32 8.09
C ARG A 97 0.15 10.24 7.00
N ILE A 98 1.19 9.42 7.00
CA ILE A 98 1.33 8.30 6.08
C ILE A 98 0.29 7.21 6.44
N LEU A 99 0.19 6.87 7.72
CA LEU A 99 -0.77 5.86 8.22
C LEU A 99 -2.24 6.30 8.24
N ASP A 100 -2.56 7.56 7.96
CA ASP A 100 -3.94 8.05 7.90
C ASP A 100 -4.65 7.66 6.59
N SER A 101 -4.37 6.44 6.11
CA SER A 101 -4.99 5.88 4.92
C SER A 101 -6.12 4.92 5.33
N ASN A 102 -7.31 5.14 4.76
CA ASN A 102 -8.41 4.18 4.85
C ASN A 102 -7.99 2.80 4.34
N PHE A 103 -7.08 2.75 3.36
CA PHE A 103 -6.58 1.52 2.80
C PHE A 103 -5.81 0.69 3.83
N VAL A 104 -4.90 1.33 4.59
CA VAL A 104 -4.14 0.69 5.67
C VAL A 104 -5.06 0.24 6.80
N LYS A 105 -5.94 1.14 7.28
CA LYS A 105 -6.88 0.85 8.38
C LYS A 105 -7.82 -0.30 8.06
N MET A 106 -8.26 -0.43 6.81
CA MET A 106 -9.12 -1.55 6.38
C MET A 106 -8.35 -2.85 6.13
N THR A 107 -7.08 -2.76 5.73
CA THR A 107 -6.24 -3.93 5.42
C THR A 107 -5.74 -4.63 6.67
N PHE A 108 -5.39 -3.87 7.71
CA PHE A 108 -4.88 -4.42 8.98
C PHE A 108 -5.76 -5.54 9.60
N PRO A 109 -7.09 -5.37 9.76
CA PRO A 109 -7.95 -6.45 10.24
C PRO A 109 -8.09 -7.61 9.25
N VAL A 110 -7.99 -7.36 7.94
CA VAL A 110 -8.07 -8.41 6.91
C VAL A 110 -6.84 -9.32 6.97
N PHE A 111 -5.64 -8.76 7.09
CA PHE A 111 -4.40 -9.54 7.20
C PHE A 111 -4.40 -10.44 8.44
N ASN A 112 -4.84 -9.91 9.57
CA ASN A 112 -5.03 -10.73 10.76
C ASN A 112 -6.03 -11.88 10.53
N ALA A 113 -7.14 -11.63 9.83
CA ALA A 113 -8.11 -12.67 9.51
C ALA A 113 -7.57 -13.74 8.56
N LEU A 114 -6.81 -13.34 7.55
CA LEU A 114 -6.17 -14.27 6.61
C LEU A 114 -5.12 -15.13 7.31
N PHE A 115 -4.29 -14.52 8.16
CA PHE A 115 -3.26 -15.21 8.92
C PHE A 115 -3.86 -16.23 9.89
N ASP A 116 -4.83 -15.81 10.72
CA ASP A 116 -5.56 -16.72 11.61
C ASP A 116 -6.25 -17.86 10.84
N GLY A 117 -6.81 -17.55 9.66
CA GLY A 117 -7.41 -18.54 8.77
C GLY A 117 -6.39 -19.55 8.26
N SER A 118 -5.18 -19.11 7.92
CA SER A 118 -4.09 -19.98 7.49
C SER A 118 -3.63 -20.90 8.61
N VAL A 119 -3.34 -20.34 9.78
CA VAL A 119 -2.94 -21.10 10.98
C VAL A 119 -3.98 -22.16 11.31
N SER A 120 -5.27 -21.81 11.27
CA SER A 120 -6.36 -22.76 11.52
C SER A 120 -6.46 -23.85 10.46
N TYR A 121 -6.18 -23.55 9.18
CA TYR A 121 -6.28 -24.51 8.08
C TYR A 121 -5.14 -25.53 8.12
N PHE A 122 -3.90 -25.06 8.30
CA PHE A 122 -2.71 -25.91 8.35
C PHE A 122 -2.49 -26.54 9.74
N LYS A 123 -3.25 -26.12 10.75
CA LYS A 123 -3.14 -26.58 12.15
C LYS A 123 -1.75 -26.32 12.73
N GLU A 124 -1.19 -25.15 12.40
CA GLU A 124 0.11 -24.73 12.88
C GLU A 124 0.00 -24.08 14.26
N ASP A 125 1.09 -24.14 15.02
CA ASP A 125 1.26 -23.40 16.26
C ASP A 125 2.37 -22.36 16.04
N LEU A 126 1.97 -21.20 15.52
CA LEU A 126 2.89 -20.10 15.21
C LEU A 126 2.91 -19.08 16.33
N SER A 127 4.09 -18.50 16.57
CA SER A 127 4.25 -17.48 17.60
C SER A 127 3.49 -16.18 17.25
N ASN A 128 3.04 -15.48 18.29
CA ASN A 128 2.42 -14.16 18.12
C ASN A 128 3.42 -13.15 17.54
N GLU A 129 4.71 -13.31 17.85
CA GLU A 129 5.80 -12.49 17.34
C GLU A 129 5.93 -12.64 15.81
N LEU A 130 5.84 -13.88 15.30
CA LEU A 130 5.88 -14.13 13.86
C LEU A 130 4.67 -13.49 13.16
N ARG A 131 3.45 -13.72 13.69
CA ARG A 131 2.24 -13.08 13.16
C ARG A 131 2.39 -11.57 13.09
N THR A 132 2.80 -10.96 14.20
CA THR A 132 2.98 -9.50 14.32
C THR A 132 4.03 -9.00 13.32
N SER A 133 5.13 -9.72 13.16
CA SER A 133 6.20 -9.33 12.24
C SER A 133 5.71 -9.35 10.79
N ILE A 134 5.07 -10.44 10.35
CA ILE A 134 4.57 -10.56 8.98
C ILE A 134 3.51 -9.51 8.66
N ILE A 135 2.55 -9.30 9.57
CA ILE A 135 1.48 -8.33 9.35
C ILE A 135 2.03 -6.91 9.37
N ASP A 136 2.80 -6.53 10.40
CA ASP A 136 3.42 -5.20 10.50
C ASP A 136 4.26 -4.92 9.24
N GLY A 137 5.08 -5.88 8.81
CA GLY A 137 5.99 -5.71 7.67
C GLY A 137 5.25 -5.43 6.36
N HIS A 138 4.18 -6.18 6.08
CA HIS A 138 3.36 -5.92 4.89
C HIS A 138 2.55 -4.64 4.97
N ILE A 139 2.08 -4.25 6.15
CA ILE A 139 1.38 -2.99 6.33
C ILE A 139 2.33 -1.81 6.08
N ILE A 140 3.55 -1.86 6.62
CA ILE A 140 4.60 -0.85 6.37
C ILE A 140 4.95 -0.79 4.87
N ALA A 141 5.05 -1.94 4.20
CA ALA A 141 5.35 -1.97 2.76
C ALA A 141 4.22 -1.38 1.89
N ILE A 142 2.96 -1.59 2.27
CA ILE A 142 1.82 -0.96 1.61
C ILE A 142 1.87 0.54 1.82
N ASP A 143 2.12 0.94 3.06
CA ASP A 143 2.17 2.34 3.49
C ASP A 143 3.30 3.12 2.84
N LEU A 144 4.42 2.47 2.48
CA LEU A 144 5.51 3.06 1.68
C LEU A 144 5.04 3.67 0.35
N SER A 145 3.94 3.17 -0.23
CA SER A 145 3.41 3.75 -1.47
C SER A 145 2.93 5.18 -1.30
N GLU A 146 2.45 5.56 -0.11
CA GLU A 146 1.92 6.89 0.18
C GLU A 146 2.99 8.00 0.09
N PRO A 147 4.13 7.95 0.82
CA PRO A 147 5.17 8.96 0.74
C PRO A 147 5.84 8.95 -0.63
N MET A 148 5.89 7.80 -1.32
CA MET A 148 6.36 7.73 -2.69
C MET A 148 5.43 8.47 -3.66
N ASP A 149 4.12 8.25 -3.57
CA ASP A 149 3.13 8.92 -4.42
C ASP A 149 3.17 10.44 -4.17
N ARG A 150 3.22 10.91 -2.91
CA ARG A 150 3.36 12.35 -2.59
C ARG A 150 4.61 13.00 -3.19
N ILE A 151 5.75 12.30 -3.18
CA ILE A 151 7.00 12.78 -3.80
C ILE A 151 6.86 12.93 -5.31
N MET A 152 6.20 11.96 -5.96
CA MET A 152 6.04 11.91 -7.41
C MET A 152 4.99 12.92 -7.90
N ASP A 153 3.85 12.98 -7.20
CA ASP A 153 2.68 13.73 -7.63
C ASP A 153 2.73 15.19 -7.17
N LYS A 154 3.43 15.49 -6.05
CA LYS A 154 3.58 16.84 -5.48
C LYS A 154 2.23 17.54 -5.32
N ASP A 155 1.25 16.81 -4.81
CA ASP A 155 -0.11 17.24 -4.58
C ASP A 155 -0.39 17.50 -3.08
N GLU A 156 0.29 16.77 -2.19
CA GLU A 156 0.11 16.86 -0.74
C GLU A 156 1.45 16.99 0.01
N ASP A 157 1.39 17.61 1.20
CA ASP A 157 2.50 17.67 2.16
C ASP A 157 3.83 18.16 1.53
N LEU A 158 3.73 19.19 0.68
CA LEU A 158 4.83 19.75 -0.11
C LEU A 158 6.03 20.17 0.75
N GLU A 159 5.78 20.68 1.94
CA GLU A 159 6.81 21.08 2.89
C GLU A 159 7.56 19.90 3.55
N TYR A 160 7.06 18.67 3.41
CA TYR A 160 7.58 17.45 4.03
C TYR A 160 8.18 16.45 3.04
N LEU A 161 8.21 16.76 1.73
CA LEU A 161 8.75 15.83 0.71
C LEU A 161 10.19 15.40 0.99
N ASP A 162 11.02 16.31 1.50
CA ASP A 162 12.41 15.99 1.88
C ASP A 162 12.48 15.06 3.11
N ASP A 163 11.52 15.15 4.03
CA ASP A 163 11.40 14.19 5.15
C ASP A 163 11.03 12.80 4.62
N TYR A 164 10.06 12.73 3.71
CA TYR A 164 9.62 11.47 3.08
C TYR A 164 10.74 10.80 2.28
N ARG A 165 11.51 11.57 1.50
CA ARG A 165 12.70 11.06 0.80
C ARG A 165 13.67 10.37 1.75
N LEU A 166 13.96 11.00 2.90
CA LEU A 166 14.84 10.40 3.91
C LEU A 166 14.23 9.14 4.53
N MET A 167 12.93 9.12 4.79
CA MET A 167 12.26 8.00 5.46
C MET A 167 12.13 6.74 4.59
N ASN A 168 11.82 6.88 3.29
CA ASN A 168 11.52 5.80 2.37
C ASN A 168 12.48 4.59 2.40
N PRO A 169 13.82 4.75 2.29
CA PRO A 169 14.73 3.61 2.36
C PRO A 169 14.62 2.82 3.67
N TYR A 170 14.46 3.51 4.80
CA TYR A 170 14.35 2.87 6.11
C TYR A 170 13.00 2.18 6.29
N ILE A 171 11.92 2.76 5.76
CA ILE A 171 10.59 2.14 5.76
C ILE A 171 10.65 0.80 5.00
N LEU A 172 11.26 0.78 3.81
CA LEU A 172 11.42 -0.45 3.03
C LEU A 172 12.28 -1.49 3.75
N ASP A 173 13.40 -1.07 4.35
CA ASP A 173 14.29 -1.98 5.11
C ASP A 173 13.57 -2.61 6.31
N ILE A 174 12.78 -1.83 7.06
CA ILE A 174 11.98 -2.33 8.19
C ILE A 174 10.94 -3.34 7.70
N ALA A 175 10.28 -3.07 6.58
CA ALA A 175 9.33 -4.02 5.99
C ALA A 175 10.04 -5.34 5.63
N ARG A 176 11.19 -5.29 4.98
CA ARG A 176 12.01 -6.47 4.62
C ARG A 176 12.42 -7.27 5.84
N GLU A 177 12.96 -6.61 6.86
CA GLU A 177 13.39 -7.25 8.12
C GLU A 177 12.22 -8.02 8.75
N LYS A 178 11.06 -7.39 8.86
CA LYS A 178 9.85 -7.98 9.42
C LYS A 178 9.29 -9.13 8.58
N ILE A 179 9.20 -8.96 7.27
CA ILE A 179 8.69 -9.98 6.34
C ILE A 179 9.63 -11.20 6.30
N SER A 180 10.94 -10.98 6.41
CA SER A 180 11.95 -12.06 6.40
C SER A 180 11.81 -13.06 7.54
N GLN A 181 11.13 -12.68 8.64
CA GLN A 181 10.84 -13.59 9.75
C GLN A 181 9.97 -14.78 9.33
N GLY A 182 9.23 -14.68 8.21
CA GLY A 182 8.47 -15.78 7.62
C GLY A 182 9.30 -16.73 6.75
N GLY A 183 10.59 -16.47 6.61
CA GLY A 183 11.53 -17.25 5.81
C GLY A 183 11.70 -16.75 4.38
N ASP A 184 12.70 -17.31 3.69
CA ASP A 184 13.16 -16.85 2.37
C ASP A 184 12.06 -16.88 1.31
N SER A 185 11.15 -17.85 1.37
CA SER A 185 10.06 -17.98 0.40
C SER A 185 9.04 -16.84 0.52
N VAL A 186 8.82 -16.33 1.75
CA VAL A 186 7.91 -15.22 2.06
C VAL A 186 8.55 -13.90 1.65
N LEU A 187 9.83 -13.71 1.99
CA LEU A 187 10.60 -12.54 1.55
C LEU A 187 10.69 -12.47 0.01
N LYS A 188 10.99 -13.58 -0.65
CA LYS A 188 11.05 -13.63 -2.11
C LYS A 188 9.73 -13.24 -2.76
N ALA A 189 8.60 -13.73 -2.23
CA ALA A 189 7.28 -13.37 -2.74
C ALA A 189 7.02 -11.86 -2.60
N PHE A 190 7.45 -11.24 -1.50
CA PHE A 190 7.40 -9.79 -1.33
C PHE A 190 8.27 -9.06 -2.35
N GLU A 191 9.54 -9.45 -2.52
CA GLU A 191 10.46 -8.80 -3.47
C GLU A 191 9.97 -8.89 -4.92
N ASP A 192 9.41 -10.02 -5.32
CA ASP A 192 8.83 -10.20 -6.66
C ASP A 192 7.61 -9.28 -6.84
N GLY A 193 6.75 -9.17 -5.82
CA GLY A 193 5.62 -8.24 -5.80
C GLY A 193 6.03 -6.78 -5.84
N PHE A 194 7.07 -6.40 -5.08
CA PHE A 194 7.58 -5.04 -5.03
C PHE A 194 8.18 -4.61 -6.38
N LYS A 195 8.96 -5.48 -7.02
CA LYS A 195 9.48 -5.25 -8.40
C LYS A 195 8.35 -5.03 -9.40
N ASP A 196 7.33 -5.87 -9.34
CA ASP A 196 6.16 -5.74 -10.22
C ASP A 196 5.39 -4.44 -9.97
N ALA A 197 5.25 -4.04 -8.71
CA ALA A 197 4.54 -2.82 -8.36
C ALA A 197 5.26 -1.57 -8.88
N ARG A 198 6.59 -1.57 -8.85
CA ARG A 198 7.41 -0.51 -9.43
C ARG A 198 7.25 -0.39 -10.94
N ILE A 199 7.12 -1.51 -11.66
CA ILE A 199 6.80 -1.48 -13.10
C ILE A 199 5.45 -0.77 -13.30
N GLY A 200 4.45 -1.11 -12.48
CA GLY A 200 3.15 -0.43 -12.50
C GLY A 200 3.26 1.08 -12.24
N GLN A 201 4.06 1.48 -11.25
CA GLN A 201 4.30 2.89 -10.93
C GLN A 201 5.01 3.65 -12.06
N LEU A 202 5.98 3.02 -12.73
CA LEU A 202 6.65 3.63 -13.88
C LEU A 202 5.66 3.86 -15.04
N ILE A 203 4.76 2.91 -15.27
CA ILE A 203 3.71 3.05 -16.28
C ILE A 203 2.72 4.16 -15.90
N ASP A 204 2.32 4.21 -14.63
CA ASP A 204 1.46 5.28 -14.07
C ASP A 204 2.04 6.67 -14.34
N HIS A 205 3.31 6.88 -13.98
CA HIS A 205 4.01 8.14 -14.21
C HIS A 205 4.09 8.50 -15.71
N LYS A 206 4.41 7.52 -16.58
CA LYS A 206 4.43 7.74 -18.03
C LYS A 206 3.06 8.17 -18.58
N LEU A 207 1.98 7.58 -18.08
CA LEU A 207 0.62 7.95 -18.47
C LEU A 207 0.22 9.32 -17.96
N LYS A 208 0.65 9.73 -16.76
CA LYS A 208 0.47 11.10 -16.26
C LYS A 208 1.13 12.14 -17.16
N MET A 209 2.32 11.84 -17.68
CA MET A 209 3.05 12.72 -18.60
C MET A 209 2.47 12.76 -20.02
N LYS A 210 1.79 11.68 -20.45
CA LYS A 210 1.19 11.58 -21.78
C LYS A 210 -0.17 10.87 -21.74
N PRO A 211 -1.22 11.52 -21.20
CA PRO A 211 -2.50 10.88 -20.90
C PRO A 211 -3.21 10.30 -22.13
N GLU A 212 -3.02 10.92 -23.30
CA GLU A 212 -3.62 10.50 -24.57
C GLU A 212 -3.00 9.21 -25.15
N SER A 213 -1.87 8.76 -24.61
CA SER A 213 -1.22 7.51 -25.02
C SER A 213 -1.79 6.25 -24.32
N ILE A 214 -2.81 6.43 -23.48
CA ILE A 214 -3.46 5.37 -22.71
C ILE A 214 -3.98 4.25 -23.63
N THR A 215 -3.70 3.01 -23.24
CA THR A 215 -4.19 1.80 -23.89
C THR A 215 -4.63 0.79 -22.84
N ASP A 216 -5.41 -0.22 -23.23
CA ASP A 216 -5.81 -1.31 -22.32
C ASP A 216 -4.60 -2.00 -21.68
N GLU A 217 -3.56 -2.29 -22.46
CA GLU A 217 -2.33 -2.91 -21.96
C GLU A 217 -1.61 -2.03 -20.93
N LEU A 218 -1.52 -0.71 -21.19
CA LEU A 218 -0.91 0.22 -20.23
C LEU A 218 -1.77 0.38 -18.97
N MET A 219 -3.10 0.32 -19.08
CA MET A 219 -4.00 0.36 -17.93
C MET A 219 -3.89 -0.89 -17.07
N ILE A 220 -3.84 -2.07 -17.69
CA ILE A 220 -3.52 -3.33 -17.00
C ILE A 220 -2.14 -3.20 -16.34
N GLY A 221 -1.14 -2.66 -17.04
CA GLY A 221 0.19 -2.43 -16.49
C GLY A 221 0.20 -1.52 -15.26
N CYS A 222 -0.48 -0.38 -15.32
CA CYS A 222 -0.60 0.60 -14.24
C CYS A 222 -1.22 -0.03 -12.98
N TYR A 223 -2.38 -0.68 -13.13
CA TYR A 223 -3.10 -1.34 -12.03
C TYR A 223 -2.38 -2.57 -11.47
N LYS A 224 -1.26 -2.99 -12.08
CA LYS A 224 -0.39 -4.03 -11.51
C LYS A 224 0.15 -3.61 -10.13
N LYS A 225 0.33 -2.31 -9.84
CA LYS A 225 0.84 -1.85 -8.53
C LYS A 225 -0.02 -2.33 -7.36
N TYR A 226 -1.32 -2.09 -7.43
CA TYR A 226 -2.27 -2.52 -6.39
C TYR A 226 -2.36 -4.04 -6.30
N ARG A 227 -2.35 -4.73 -7.46
CA ARG A 227 -2.47 -6.19 -7.52
C ARG A 227 -1.28 -6.91 -6.94
N SER A 228 -0.07 -6.44 -7.25
CA SER A 228 1.17 -7.10 -6.85
C SER A 228 1.45 -6.91 -5.36
N ILE A 229 1.34 -5.69 -4.82
CA ILE A 229 1.57 -5.47 -3.38
C ILE A 229 0.54 -6.24 -2.55
N MET A 230 -0.76 -6.08 -2.84
CA MET A 230 -1.80 -6.71 -2.03
C MET A 230 -1.91 -8.21 -2.25
N GLY A 231 -1.71 -8.69 -3.48
CA GLY A 231 -1.69 -10.11 -3.78
C GLY A 231 -0.56 -10.83 -3.05
N THR A 232 0.65 -10.27 -3.08
CA THR A 232 1.80 -10.88 -2.38
C THR A 232 1.69 -10.76 -0.87
N ALA A 233 1.14 -9.66 -0.34
CA ALA A 233 0.82 -9.58 1.07
C ALA A 233 -0.21 -10.64 1.49
N GLY A 234 -1.30 -10.81 0.72
CA GLY A 234 -2.29 -11.86 0.93
C GLY A 234 -1.67 -13.26 0.90
N ARG A 235 -0.83 -13.54 -0.09
CA ARG A 235 -0.05 -14.78 -0.21
C ARG A 235 0.77 -15.06 1.05
N ASN A 236 1.45 -14.04 1.57
CA ASN A 236 2.33 -14.13 2.72
C ASN A 236 1.59 -14.24 4.05
N MET A 237 0.30 -13.88 4.11
CA MET A 237 -0.54 -14.23 5.27
C MET A 237 -0.74 -15.74 5.42
N ALA A 238 -0.48 -16.52 4.37
CA ALA A 238 -0.40 -17.97 4.43
C ALA A 238 1.05 -18.50 4.47
N LEU A 239 2.03 -17.65 4.82
CA LEU A 239 3.47 -17.96 4.75
C LEU A 239 3.89 -18.54 3.39
N ASN A 240 3.24 -18.08 2.31
CA ASN A 240 3.43 -18.58 0.95
C ASN A 240 3.10 -20.08 0.76
N GLN A 241 2.35 -20.70 1.68
CA GLN A 241 1.97 -22.11 1.63
C GLN A 241 0.70 -22.35 0.82
N THR A 242 0.76 -23.28 -0.14
CA THR A 242 -0.38 -23.68 -0.97
C THR A 242 -1.33 -24.61 -0.19
N PRO A 243 -2.65 -24.59 -0.49
CA PRO A 243 -3.30 -23.81 -1.55
C PRO A 243 -3.71 -22.39 -1.13
N LEU A 244 -3.66 -22.07 0.17
CA LEU A 244 -4.18 -20.80 0.67
C LEU A 244 -3.42 -19.59 0.13
N SER A 245 -2.11 -19.71 -0.07
CA SER A 245 -1.29 -18.63 -0.61
C SER A 245 -1.75 -18.17 -2.01
N GLU A 246 -2.22 -19.08 -2.86
CA GLU A 246 -2.76 -18.77 -4.19
C GLU A 246 -4.15 -18.15 -4.11
N ILE A 247 -5.00 -18.71 -3.24
CA ILE A 247 -6.37 -18.22 -3.02
C ILE A 247 -6.34 -16.80 -2.47
N TYR A 248 -5.52 -16.56 -1.45
CA TYR A 248 -5.37 -15.26 -0.82
C TYR A 248 -4.73 -14.25 -1.78
N HIS A 249 -3.75 -14.67 -2.58
CA HIS A 249 -3.19 -13.82 -3.63
C HIS A 249 -4.26 -13.35 -4.60
N LEU A 250 -5.03 -14.28 -5.19
CA LEU A 250 -6.08 -13.94 -6.15
C LEU A 250 -7.14 -13.00 -5.53
N GLY A 251 -7.62 -13.35 -4.33
CA GLY A 251 -8.63 -12.56 -3.63
C GLY A 251 -8.16 -11.14 -3.33
N MET A 252 -6.95 -11.00 -2.76
CA MET A 252 -6.41 -9.70 -2.38
C MET A 252 -6.03 -8.85 -3.60
N SER A 253 -5.46 -9.44 -4.66
CA SER A 253 -5.19 -8.72 -5.90
C SER A 253 -6.47 -8.16 -6.54
N LYS A 254 -7.54 -8.96 -6.59
CA LYS A 254 -8.80 -8.52 -7.20
C LYS A 254 -9.52 -7.47 -6.35
N ALA A 255 -9.50 -7.64 -5.03
CA ALA A 255 -10.06 -6.66 -4.12
C ALA A 255 -9.34 -5.31 -4.23
N SER A 256 -8.00 -5.29 -4.25
CA SER A 256 -7.23 -4.05 -4.33
C SER A 256 -7.38 -3.32 -5.66
N GLU A 257 -7.41 -4.05 -6.78
CA GLU A 257 -7.71 -3.50 -8.11
C GLU A 257 -9.09 -2.80 -8.12
N SER A 258 -10.09 -3.45 -7.53
CA SER A 258 -11.46 -2.93 -7.48
C SER A 258 -11.56 -1.69 -6.57
N VAL A 259 -10.88 -1.70 -5.41
CA VAL A 259 -10.86 -0.56 -4.48
C VAL A 259 -10.11 0.63 -5.09
N GLY A 260 -8.98 0.40 -5.76
CA GLY A 260 -8.23 1.45 -6.46
C GLY A 260 -9.10 2.14 -7.51
N CYS A 261 -9.75 1.37 -8.38
CA CYS A 261 -10.67 1.91 -9.38
C CYS A 261 -11.87 2.64 -8.73
N GLY A 262 -12.39 2.11 -7.62
CA GLY A 262 -13.47 2.73 -6.86
C GLY A 262 -13.09 4.10 -6.28
N ASN A 263 -11.89 4.20 -5.71
CA ASN A 263 -11.35 5.46 -5.19
C ASN A 263 -11.20 6.50 -6.30
N GLU A 264 -10.61 6.13 -7.45
CA GLU A 264 -10.45 7.05 -8.58
C GLU A 264 -11.79 7.59 -9.09
N MET A 265 -12.83 6.75 -9.12
CA MET A 265 -14.19 7.20 -9.48
C MET A 265 -14.79 8.13 -8.42
N GLN A 266 -14.56 7.84 -7.14
CA GLN A 266 -15.05 8.69 -6.05
C GLN A 266 -14.38 10.07 -6.08
N ASP A 267 -13.05 10.10 -6.22
CA ASP A 267 -12.25 11.33 -6.35
C ASP A 267 -12.77 12.14 -7.54
N ALA A 268 -12.98 11.50 -8.69
CA ALA A 268 -13.45 12.18 -9.88
C ALA A 268 -14.85 12.81 -9.74
N ILE A 269 -15.73 12.15 -8.99
CA ILE A 269 -17.07 12.70 -8.67
C ILE A 269 -16.95 13.90 -7.72
N ASN A 270 -16.08 13.82 -6.72
CA ASN A 270 -15.93 14.87 -5.70
C ASN A 270 -15.23 16.11 -6.25
N GLU A 271 -14.20 15.93 -7.06
CA GLU A 271 -13.36 16.99 -7.61
C GLU A 271 -13.90 17.54 -8.94
N GLY A 272 -14.80 16.79 -9.60
CA GLY A 272 -15.32 17.15 -10.92
C GLY A 272 -14.29 17.01 -12.04
N SER A 273 -13.22 16.23 -11.83
CA SER A 273 -12.15 16.02 -12.80
C SER A 273 -11.79 14.52 -12.90
N ILE A 274 -11.42 14.03 -14.08
CA ILE A 274 -11.07 12.59 -14.23
C ILE A 274 -9.61 12.40 -13.84
N LYS A 275 -9.34 11.47 -12.91
CA LYS A 275 -7.99 11.10 -12.49
C LYS A 275 -7.18 10.49 -13.64
N ILE A 276 -5.88 10.75 -13.66
CA ILE A 276 -4.95 10.30 -14.70
C ILE A 276 -3.82 9.47 -14.05
N PRO A 277 -3.52 8.26 -14.56
CA PRO A 277 -4.38 7.44 -15.43
C PRO A 277 -5.59 6.88 -14.67
N SER A 278 -6.65 6.52 -15.39
CA SER A 278 -7.81 5.82 -14.81
C SER A 278 -8.63 5.08 -15.87
N TRP A 279 -9.36 4.04 -15.46
CA TRP A 279 -10.28 3.34 -16.37
C TRP A 279 -11.37 4.26 -16.96
N PRO A 280 -11.99 5.17 -16.18
CA PRO A 280 -12.88 6.18 -16.73
C PRO A 280 -12.23 7.04 -17.82
N LEU A 281 -10.97 7.44 -17.67
CA LEU A 281 -10.25 8.21 -18.70
C LEU A 281 -10.08 7.39 -19.98
N TYR A 282 -9.59 6.15 -19.85
CA TYR A 282 -9.41 5.24 -20.99
C TYR A 282 -10.71 5.07 -21.78
N TYR A 283 -11.80 4.70 -21.09
CA TYR A 283 -13.09 4.49 -21.75
C TYR A 283 -13.68 5.77 -22.33
N SER A 284 -13.44 6.93 -21.71
CA SER A 284 -13.87 8.23 -22.24
C SER A 284 -13.18 8.56 -23.55
N LEU A 285 -11.88 8.28 -23.67
CA LEU A 285 -11.10 8.56 -24.88
C LEU A 285 -11.50 7.64 -26.04
N ILE A 286 -11.74 6.33 -25.78
CA ILE A 286 -12.17 5.42 -26.85
C ILE A 286 -13.62 5.68 -27.29
N ALA A 287 -14.50 6.09 -26.36
CA ALA A 287 -15.90 6.36 -26.65
C ALA A 287 -16.13 7.78 -27.19
N ASN A 288 -15.13 8.67 -27.03
CA ASN A 288 -15.24 10.11 -27.24
C ASN A 288 -16.44 10.72 -26.50
N ASP A 289 -16.73 10.21 -25.29
CA ASP A 289 -17.84 10.61 -24.44
C ASP A 289 -17.51 10.28 -22.97
N VAL A 290 -17.40 11.32 -22.15
CA VAL A 290 -17.07 11.19 -20.72
C VAL A 290 -18.14 10.39 -19.97
N LYS A 291 -19.42 10.66 -20.21
CA LYS A 291 -20.50 9.94 -19.54
C LYS A 291 -20.46 8.47 -19.90
N LYS A 292 -20.21 8.16 -21.18
CA LYS A 292 -20.08 6.78 -21.64
C LYS A 292 -18.85 6.10 -21.04
N GLY A 293 -17.76 6.84 -20.85
CA GLY A 293 -16.56 6.35 -20.16
C GLY A 293 -16.86 5.81 -18.76
N PHE A 294 -17.56 6.60 -17.93
CA PHE A 294 -17.97 6.15 -16.59
C PHE A 294 -18.96 4.99 -16.62
N GLU A 295 -19.90 4.96 -17.57
CA GLU A 295 -20.84 3.84 -17.73
C GLU A 295 -20.14 2.52 -18.09
N LEU A 296 -19.02 2.56 -18.82
CA LEU A 296 -18.26 1.37 -19.21
C LEU A 296 -17.36 0.85 -18.09
N THR A 297 -16.96 1.71 -17.15
CA THR A 297 -16.16 1.32 -15.97
C THR A 297 -17.00 0.63 -14.89
N LEU A 298 -18.29 0.98 -14.77
CA LEU A 298 -19.23 0.49 -13.74
C LEU A 298 -19.88 -0.86 -14.09
#